data_AF-A0A7X9A0W0-F1
#
_entry.id   AF-A0A7X9A0W0-F1
#
_cell.length_a   1.000
_cell.length_b   1.000
_cell.length_c   1.000
_cell.angle_alpha   90.00
_cell.angle_beta   90.00
_cell.angle_gamma   90.00
#
_symmetry.space_group_name_H-M   'P 1'
#
loop_
_entity.id
_entity.type
_entity.pdbx_description
1 polymer ?
#
loop_
_entity_poly.entity_id
_entity_poly.type
_entity_poly.pdbx_seq_one_letter_code
_entity_poly.pdbx_strand_id
1 'polypeptide(L)'
;MRSSQARVRVARVHADTGRTHRADTLAVEEPLEIRVNGTRLAVTMRTPVHDFSLAVGFALSEGIINSAEDVFRVRYCQKDQGPKGLNPHTQAQPHDSADGNGLASELAPPLGLGAFSGTESALRNTSDNVVDITLAPHVVPPSATVQRQLVVNSSCGLCGRQSLDEVHQNGCYPIDERSNFRLDEPTVMGLPDQLSEDQKVFAKTGGLHGAGLYDVETGRMLVVREDVGRHNAVDKVLGWALMEGLLPLSGKVLVTSSRASFELVQKAAMAGVPMLVAVSAPSSLA
;
A
#
# COMPACT_ATOMS: atom_id res chain seq x y z
N MET A 1 -9.58 16.81 -4.61
CA MET A 1 -9.14 15.44 -4.90
C MET A 1 -7.66 15.54 -5.25
N ARG A 2 -6.77 14.78 -4.59
CA ARG A 2 -5.36 14.74 -4.97
C ARG A 2 -5.26 14.19 -6.39
N SER A 3 -4.38 14.76 -7.21
CA SER A 3 -4.27 14.39 -8.62
C SER A 3 -3.16 13.37 -8.80
N SER A 4 -3.43 12.25 -9.47
CA SER A 4 -2.41 11.28 -9.90
C SER A 4 -1.58 11.77 -11.09
N GLN A 5 -1.96 12.90 -11.68
CA GLN A 5 -1.34 13.48 -12.87
C GLN A 5 -1.13 14.99 -12.73
N ALA A 6 -0.02 15.50 -13.26
CA ALA A 6 0.25 16.92 -13.34
C ALA A 6 0.54 17.31 -14.80
N ARG A 7 0.00 18.45 -15.22
CA ARG A 7 0.28 19.00 -16.54
C ARG A 7 1.37 20.05 -16.42
N VAL A 8 2.52 19.78 -17.01
CA VAL A 8 3.71 20.64 -16.90
C VAL A 8 4.26 21.01 -18.26
N ARG A 9 4.97 22.14 -18.33
CA ARG A 9 5.68 22.54 -19.56
C ARG A 9 7.05 21.89 -19.58
N VAL A 10 7.27 20.96 -20.51
CA VAL A 10 8.54 20.25 -20.68
C VAL A 10 9.31 20.78 -21.88
N ALA A 11 10.63 20.62 -21.86
CA ALA A 11 11.47 20.79 -23.03
C ALA A 11 11.70 19.42 -23.68
N ARG A 12 11.29 19.24 -24.94
CA ARG A 12 11.59 18.05 -25.73
C ARG A 12 12.78 18.35 -26.63
N VAL A 13 13.83 17.53 -26.53
CA VAL A 13 15.04 17.63 -27.33
C VAL A 13 15.00 16.54 -28.38
N HIS A 14 15.06 16.94 -29.65
CA HIS A 14 15.18 16.03 -30.79
C HIS A 14 16.57 16.18 -31.39
N ALA A 15 17.17 15.07 -31.82
CA ALA A 15 18.50 15.06 -32.43
C ALA A 15 18.59 16.02 -33.63
N ASP A 16 17.57 16.04 -34.48
CA ASP A 16 17.62 16.75 -35.78
C ASP A 16 16.96 18.13 -35.76
N THR A 17 16.01 18.37 -34.84
CA THR A 17 15.17 19.59 -34.84
C THR A 17 15.36 20.49 -33.62
N GLY A 18 16.32 20.16 -32.76
CA GLY A 18 16.68 20.97 -31.60
C GLY A 18 15.67 20.88 -30.44
N ARG A 19 15.57 21.95 -29.65
CA ARG A 19 14.75 21.99 -28.42
C ARG A 19 13.43 22.71 -28.65
N THR A 20 12.32 22.03 -28.34
CA THR A 20 10.98 22.62 -28.35
C THR A 20 10.34 22.55 -26.97
N HIS A 21 9.36 23.41 -26.68
CA HIS A 21 8.60 23.38 -25.43
C HIS A 21 7.14 23.00 -25.70
N ARG A 22 6.62 22.03 -24.96
CA ARG A 22 5.21 21.60 -25.04
C ARG A 22 4.67 21.27 -23.65
N ALA A 23 3.35 21.33 -23.49
CA ALA A 23 2.71 20.74 -22.33
C ALA A 23 2.77 19.21 -22.41
N ASP A 24 3.09 18.56 -21.31
CA ASP A 24 3.08 17.11 -21.15
C ASP A 24 2.33 16.73 -19.87
N THR A 25 1.88 15.48 -19.80
CA THR A 25 1.20 14.93 -18.63
C THR A 25 2.15 13.98 -17.92
N LEU A 26 2.51 14.33 -16.70
CA LEU A 26 3.40 13.51 -15.87
C LEU A 26 2.60 12.83 -14.77
N ALA A 27 3.08 11.65 -14.37
CA ALA A 27 2.68 11.04 -13.12
C ALA A 27 3.08 11.95 -11.95
N VAL A 28 2.19 12.11 -10.98
CA VAL A 28 2.54 12.78 -9.72
C VAL A 28 3.17 11.76 -8.79
N GLU A 29 4.30 12.13 -8.21
CA GLU A 29 5.00 11.37 -7.19
C GLU A 29 5.15 12.26 -5.95
N GLU A 30 4.69 11.79 -4.80
CA GLU A 30 4.92 12.49 -3.52
C GLU A 30 5.14 11.46 -2.40
N PRO A 31 5.86 11.82 -1.32
CA PRO A 31 6.06 10.89 -0.21
C PRO A 31 4.75 10.63 0.52
N LEU A 32 4.53 9.41 1.02
CA LEU A 32 3.50 9.03 1.99
C LEU A 32 4.16 8.38 3.19
N GLU A 33 3.92 8.92 4.37
CA GLU A 33 4.25 8.30 5.65
C GLU A 33 3.09 7.40 6.09
N ILE A 34 3.40 6.13 6.38
CA ILE A 34 2.48 5.17 6.97
C ILE A 34 2.82 5.04 8.46
N ARG A 35 1.81 5.14 9.31
CA ARG A 35 1.91 4.98 10.76
C ARG A 35 1.01 3.85 11.24
N VAL A 36 1.42 3.24 12.36
CA VAL A 36 0.66 2.26 13.11
C VAL A 36 0.58 2.74 14.56
N ASN A 37 -0.63 2.93 15.07
CA ASN A 37 -0.89 3.46 16.41
C ASN A 37 -0.11 4.75 16.70
N GLY A 38 -0.06 5.68 15.75
CA GLY A 38 0.66 6.95 15.84
C GLY A 38 2.17 6.86 15.65
N THR A 39 2.75 5.66 15.56
CA THR A 39 4.19 5.46 15.38
C THR A 39 4.53 5.26 13.90
N ARG A 40 5.58 5.94 13.42
CA ARG A 40 6.05 5.81 12.04
C ARG A 40 6.48 4.38 11.73
N LEU A 41 5.91 3.83 10.66
CA LEU A 41 6.22 2.51 10.14
C LEU A 41 7.07 2.57 8.87
N ALA A 42 6.69 3.41 7.92
CA ALA A 42 7.36 3.51 6.62
C ALA A 42 7.15 4.89 5.98
N VAL A 43 8.04 5.26 5.06
CA VAL A 43 7.82 6.36 4.12
C VAL A 43 8.04 5.85 2.70
N THR A 44 7.05 5.94 1.82
CA THR A 44 7.15 5.48 0.43
C THR A 44 6.86 6.63 -0.53
N MET A 45 7.55 6.68 -1.67
CA MET A 45 7.15 7.55 -2.77
C MET A 45 6.01 6.87 -3.51
N ARG A 46 4.88 7.56 -3.70
CA ARG A 46 3.69 6.99 -4.32
C ARG A 46 3.05 7.92 -5.36
N THR A 47 2.18 7.36 -6.17
CA THR A 47 1.19 8.15 -6.91
C THR A 47 -0.02 8.39 -6.02
N PRO A 48 -0.37 9.65 -5.69
CA PRO A 48 -1.50 9.91 -4.80
C PRO A 48 -2.81 9.39 -5.38
N VAL A 49 -3.74 9.04 -4.49
CA VAL A 49 -5.02 8.32 -4.69
C VAL A 49 -4.90 6.86 -4.22
N HIS A 50 -5.93 6.40 -3.49
CA HIS A 50 -5.98 5.09 -2.84
C HIS A 50 -4.95 4.90 -1.71
N ASP A 51 -4.59 5.97 -1.00
CA ASP A 51 -3.58 5.95 0.05
C ASP A 51 -3.99 5.05 1.23
N PHE A 52 -5.29 4.90 1.52
CA PHE A 52 -5.78 3.96 2.55
C PHE A 52 -5.55 2.51 2.12
N SER A 53 -5.88 2.16 0.88
CA SER A 53 -5.58 0.83 0.34
C SER A 53 -4.08 0.58 0.31
N LEU A 54 -3.26 1.57 -0.04
CA LEU A 54 -1.80 1.45 0.03
C LEU A 54 -1.32 1.16 1.46
N ALA A 55 -1.77 1.94 2.45
CA ALA A 55 -1.32 1.78 3.84
C ALA A 55 -1.74 0.43 4.44
N VAL A 56 -3.00 0.04 4.24
CA VAL A 56 -3.54 -1.23 4.73
C VAL A 56 -2.91 -2.42 4.01
N GLY A 57 -2.73 -2.33 2.70
CA GLY A 57 -2.05 -3.35 1.92
C GLY A 57 -0.59 -3.52 2.32
N PHE A 58 0.11 -2.43 2.56
CA PHE A 58 1.47 -2.46 3.12
C PHE A 58 1.47 -3.21 4.45
N ALA A 59 0.62 -2.83 5.41
CA ALA A 59 0.54 -3.49 6.71
C ALA A 59 0.19 -4.99 6.61
N LEU A 60 -0.70 -5.38 5.70
CA LEU A 60 -1.05 -6.78 5.44
C LEU A 60 0.17 -7.55 4.90
N SER A 61 0.79 -6.99 3.88
CA SER A 61 1.84 -7.65 3.13
C SER A 61 3.17 -7.75 3.89
N GLU A 62 3.38 -6.90 4.90
CA GLU A 62 4.48 -6.99 5.85
C GLU A 62 4.14 -7.86 7.09
N GLY A 63 2.92 -8.41 7.16
CA GLY A 63 2.47 -9.31 8.24
C GLY A 63 2.12 -8.61 9.55
N ILE A 64 1.84 -7.31 9.53
CA ILE A 64 1.43 -6.52 10.70
C ILE A 64 -0.05 -6.74 11.01
N ILE A 65 -0.85 -6.91 9.97
CA ILE A 65 -2.25 -7.31 10.05
C ILE A 65 -2.46 -8.52 9.14
N ASN A 66 -3.49 -9.31 9.42
CA ASN A 66 -3.85 -10.47 8.61
C ASN A 66 -5.28 -10.37 8.09
N SER A 67 -6.16 -9.63 8.78
CA SER A 67 -7.57 -9.52 8.42
C SER A 67 -8.09 -8.08 8.57
N ALA A 68 -9.31 -7.84 8.07
CA ALA A 68 -10.00 -6.57 8.28
C ALA A 68 -10.30 -6.30 9.77
N GLU A 69 -10.48 -7.34 10.58
CA GLU A 69 -10.76 -7.21 12.02
C GLU A 69 -9.57 -6.67 12.81
N ASP A 70 -8.36 -6.82 12.28
CA ASP A 70 -7.13 -6.31 12.88
C ASP A 70 -7.02 -4.77 12.78
N VAL A 71 -7.88 -4.14 11.98
CA VAL A 71 -7.90 -2.69 11.74
C VAL A 71 -9.08 -2.06 12.47
N PHE A 72 -8.81 -1.32 13.54
CA PHE A 72 -9.83 -0.55 14.24
C PHE A 72 -10.23 0.71 13.45
N ARG A 73 -9.26 1.39 12.84
CA ARG A 73 -9.49 2.63 12.08
C ARG A 73 -8.33 2.96 11.15
N VAL A 74 -8.62 3.55 9.99
CA VAL A 74 -7.61 4.18 9.13
C VAL A 74 -7.99 5.65 8.92
N ARG A 75 -7.01 6.56 9.04
CA ARG A 75 -7.26 7.99 8.84
C ARG A 75 -6.04 8.70 8.26
N TYR A 76 -6.27 9.82 7.60
CA TYR A 76 -5.21 10.80 7.43
C TYR A 76 -4.95 11.52 8.75
N CYS A 77 -3.69 11.79 9.08
CA CYS A 77 -3.38 12.71 10.16
C CYS A 77 -3.62 14.15 9.68
N GLN A 78 -4.26 14.97 10.53
CA GLN A 78 -4.16 16.42 10.43
C GLN A 78 -2.83 16.86 11.08
N LYS A 79 -2.33 18.04 10.75
CA LYS A 79 -1.22 18.67 11.48
C LYS A 79 -1.63 18.85 12.93
N ASP A 80 -1.32 17.89 13.78
CA ASP A 80 -1.00 18.21 15.15
C ASP A 80 0.37 18.86 15.11
N GLN A 81 0.49 20.03 15.74
CA GLN A 81 1.78 20.63 16.03
C GLN A 81 2.64 19.52 16.64
N GLY A 82 3.66 19.07 15.89
CA GLY A 82 4.55 18.02 16.37
C GLY A 82 5.06 18.37 17.77
N PRO A 83 5.48 17.38 18.57
CA PRO A 83 5.95 17.64 19.93
C PRO A 83 6.93 18.82 19.88
N LYS A 84 6.60 19.90 20.62
CA LYS A 84 7.48 21.07 20.73
C LYS A 84 8.87 20.53 20.98
N GLY A 85 9.80 20.90 20.09
CA GLY A 85 11.15 20.35 20.07
C GLY A 85 11.70 20.25 21.48
N LEU A 86 12.27 19.08 21.80
CA LEU A 86 13.15 18.97 22.95
C LEU A 86 14.29 19.96 22.71
N ASN A 87 14.21 21.15 23.30
CA ASN A 87 15.36 22.02 23.44
C ASN A 87 16.40 21.24 24.25
N PRO A 88 17.64 21.02 23.77
CA PRO A 88 18.64 20.21 24.49
C PRO A 88 19.16 20.81 25.81
N HIS A 89 18.65 21.96 26.25
CA HIS A 89 19.10 22.62 27.47
C HIS A 89 17.94 23.25 28.24
N THR A 90 17.19 22.44 28.99
CA THR A 90 16.57 22.93 30.21
C THR A 90 16.43 21.77 31.18
N GLN A 91 17.16 21.85 32.29
CA GLN A 91 17.14 20.90 33.38
C GLN A 91 15.72 20.76 33.94
N ALA A 92 15.35 19.52 34.27
CA ALA A 92 14.09 19.19 34.91
C ALA A 92 13.97 19.90 36.28
N GLN A 93 12.79 20.46 36.55
CA GLN A 93 12.31 20.66 37.92
C GLN A 93 10.87 20.14 38.04
N PRO A 94 10.52 19.49 39.16
CA PRO A 94 9.22 18.86 39.35
C PRO A 94 8.23 19.84 39.99
N HIS A 95 7.01 19.93 39.48
CA HIS A 95 5.88 20.45 40.25
C HIS A 95 4.58 19.71 39.91
N ASP A 96 3.96 19.21 40.98
CA ASP A 96 2.59 18.71 41.08
C ASP A 96 1.56 19.71 40.56
N SER A 97 0.51 19.21 39.90
CA SER A 97 -0.88 19.39 40.34
C SER A 97 -1.86 18.74 39.37
N ALA A 98 -2.83 18.04 39.96
CA ALA A 98 -3.98 17.42 39.33
C ALA A 98 -4.99 18.44 38.74
N ASP A 99 -5.87 17.90 37.89
CA ASP A 99 -7.21 18.34 37.45
C ASP A 99 -7.29 18.15 35.92
N GLY A 100 -8.24 17.44 35.31
CA GLY A 100 -9.58 17.12 35.71
C GLY A 100 -10.49 17.33 34.49
N ASN A 101 -10.96 16.22 33.94
CA ASN A 101 -12.19 16.10 33.13
C ASN A 101 -12.19 16.54 31.64
N GLY A 102 -12.44 15.55 30.77
CA GLY A 102 -12.68 15.72 29.34
C GLY A 102 -13.26 14.46 28.68
N LEU A 103 -14.31 13.91 29.29
CA LEU A 103 -15.35 13.02 28.73
C LEU A 103 -14.90 11.94 27.72
N ALA A 104 -14.64 10.75 28.26
CA ALA A 104 -14.88 9.50 27.55
C ALA A 104 -16.39 9.25 27.48
N SER A 105 -16.95 9.05 26.28
CA SER A 105 -18.25 8.38 26.09
C SER A 105 -18.57 8.22 24.60
N GLU A 106 -18.10 7.12 24.01
CA GLU A 106 -18.93 6.19 23.23
C GLU A 106 -18.04 5.02 22.82
N LEU A 107 -18.25 3.86 23.44
CA LEU A 107 -17.74 2.60 22.91
C LEU A 107 -18.43 2.37 21.55
N ALA A 108 -17.74 2.70 20.46
CA ALA A 108 -18.14 2.22 19.15
C ALA A 108 -18.08 0.68 19.15
N PRO A 109 -19.04 -0.02 18.52
CA PRO A 109 -19.03 -1.48 18.48
C PRO A 109 -17.81 -1.96 17.68
N PRO A 110 -17.41 -3.24 17.81
CA PRO A 110 -16.41 -3.82 16.92
C PRO A 110 -17.07 -3.96 15.54
N LEU A 111 -16.84 -2.98 14.65
CA LEU A 111 -17.44 -2.96 13.33
C LEU A 111 -16.38 -3.28 12.27
N GLY A 112 -16.27 -4.57 11.95
CA GLY A 112 -15.76 -5.02 10.65
C GLY A 112 -16.49 -4.28 9.52
N LEU A 113 -15.77 -3.99 8.43
CA LEU A 113 -16.12 -3.08 7.32
C LEU A 113 -16.39 -1.60 7.70
N GLY A 114 -16.82 -1.29 8.93
CA GLY A 114 -17.07 0.07 9.42
C GLY A 114 -15.81 0.90 9.66
N ALA A 115 -14.66 0.26 9.90
CA ALA A 115 -13.35 0.93 9.98
C ALA A 115 -12.96 1.69 8.70
N PHE A 116 -13.62 1.36 7.58
CA PHE A 116 -13.40 1.94 6.26
C PHE A 116 -14.56 2.85 5.79
N SER A 117 -15.67 2.93 6.54
CA SER A 117 -16.82 3.77 6.21
C SER A 117 -16.58 5.22 6.66
N GLY A 118 -15.83 5.95 5.85
CA GLY A 118 -15.36 7.29 6.23
C GLY A 118 -14.67 8.06 5.11
N THR A 119 -15.35 8.18 3.96
CA THR A 119 -15.16 9.26 2.98
C THR A 119 -13.73 9.55 2.50
N GLU A 120 -13.29 8.88 1.44
CA GLU A 120 -12.29 9.46 0.51
C GLU A 120 -12.73 10.85 0.00
N SER A 121 -14.04 11.18 0.07
CA SER A 121 -14.61 12.46 -0.38
C SER A 121 -14.59 13.62 0.63
N ALA A 122 -14.33 13.40 1.93
CA ALA A 122 -14.45 14.45 2.96
C ALA A 122 -13.13 15.13 3.37
N LEU A 123 -11.98 14.71 2.86
CA LEU A 123 -10.69 15.27 3.29
C LEU A 123 -10.12 16.20 2.24
N ARG A 124 -10.74 17.39 2.15
CA ARG A 124 -10.32 18.49 1.27
C ARG A 124 -9.24 19.38 1.89
N ASN A 125 -8.76 19.10 3.11
CA ASN A 125 -7.88 20.02 3.85
C ASN A 125 -6.83 19.38 4.77
N THR A 126 -6.36 18.16 4.50
CA THR A 126 -5.17 17.61 5.17
C THR A 126 -3.95 17.84 4.28
N SER A 127 -3.10 18.80 4.65
CA SER A 127 -1.83 19.09 3.96
C SER A 127 -0.79 17.97 4.09
N ASP A 128 -1.12 16.91 4.84
CA ASP A 128 -0.14 15.96 5.30
C ASP A 128 -0.28 14.65 4.52
N ASN A 129 0.84 14.16 4.04
CA ASN A 129 0.94 12.85 3.41
C ASN A 129 1.19 11.79 4.48
N VAL A 130 0.32 11.74 5.48
CA VAL A 130 0.45 10.79 6.60
C VAL A 130 -0.86 10.03 6.74
N VAL A 131 -0.79 8.71 6.63
CA VAL A 131 -1.89 7.79 6.93
C VAL A 131 -1.54 7.01 8.19
N ASP A 132 -2.47 6.97 9.14
CA ASP A 132 -2.31 6.27 10.41
C ASP A 132 -3.36 5.16 10.53
N ILE A 133 -2.87 3.95 10.80
CA ILE A 133 -3.65 2.75 11.05
C ILE A 133 -3.71 2.55 12.56
N THR A 134 -4.90 2.64 13.12
CA THR A 134 -5.16 2.20 14.49
C THR A 134 -5.48 0.70 14.46
N LEU A 135 -4.67 -0.10 15.14
CA LEU A 135 -4.88 -1.54 15.25
C LEU A 135 -6.00 -1.86 16.24
N ALA A 136 -6.67 -2.98 16.02
CA ALA A 136 -7.61 -3.52 17.01
C ALA A 136 -6.88 -3.98 18.29
N PRO A 137 -7.54 -3.98 19.45
CA PRO A 137 -6.89 -4.26 20.74
C PRO A 137 -6.22 -5.63 20.85
N HIS A 138 -6.65 -6.61 20.06
CA HIS A 138 -6.08 -7.98 20.06
C HIS A 138 -4.78 -8.10 19.24
N VAL A 139 -4.46 -7.10 18.43
CA VAL A 139 -3.27 -7.14 17.56
C VAL A 139 -2.08 -6.59 18.32
N VAL A 140 -1.00 -7.38 18.37
CA VAL A 140 0.26 -6.94 18.97
C VAL A 140 0.94 -5.94 18.04
N PRO A 141 1.21 -4.69 18.49
CA PRO A 141 1.90 -3.71 17.65
C PRO A 141 3.33 -4.18 17.28
N PRO A 142 3.84 -3.77 16.12
CA PRO A 142 5.20 -4.15 15.71
C PRO A 142 6.23 -3.59 16.69
N SER A 143 7.28 -4.39 16.95
CA SER A 143 8.38 -3.96 17.82
C SER A 143 9.14 -2.77 17.22
N ALA A 144 9.82 -1.99 18.07
CA ALA A 144 10.62 -0.85 17.62
C ALA A 144 11.72 -1.24 16.61
N THR A 145 12.23 -2.48 16.69
CA THR A 145 13.21 -3.01 15.73
C THR A 145 12.61 -3.17 14.34
N VAL A 146 11.44 -3.82 14.24
CA VAL A 146 10.70 -4.01 12.98
C VAL A 146 10.32 -2.65 12.37
N GLN A 147 9.86 -1.71 13.20
CA GLN A 147 9.54 -0.35 12.74
C GLN A 147 10.75 0.37 12.14
N ARG A 148 11.92 0.30 12.78
CA ARG A 148 13.14 0.94 12.26
C ARG A 148 13.61 0.33 10.94
N GLN A 149 13.48 -0.99 10.78
CA GLN A 149 13.84 -1.68 9.53
C GLN A 149 12.93 -1.23 8.39
N LEU A 150 11.61 -1.22 8.60
CA LEU A 150 10.64 -0.83 7.56
C LEU A 150 10.75 0.64 7.15
N VAL A 151 11.13 1.53 8.07
CA VAL A 151 11.42 2.94 7.74
C VAL A 151 12.60 3.09 6.77
N VAL A 152 13.60 2.22 6.85
CA VAL A 152 14.83 2.30 6.04
C VAL A 152 14.64 1.65 4.65
N ASN A 153 13.76 0.65 4.53
CA ASN A 153 13.76 -0.27 3.39
C ASN A 153 12.57 -0.09 2.42
N SER A 154 11.61 0.77 2.77
CA SER A 154 10.29 0.93 2.14
C SER A 154 10.27 1.23 0.62
N SER A 155 11.40 1.57 0.01
CA SER A 155 11.47 2.05 -1.38
C SER A 155 12.14 1.11 -2.38
N CYS A 156 13.00 0.18 -1.94
CA CYS A 156 13.88 -0.58 -2.86
C CYS A 156 13.73 -2.11 -2.78
N GLY A 157 12.89 -2.61 -1.89
CA GLY A 157 12.78 -4.05 -1.64
C GLY A 157 13.83 -4.57 -0.67
N LEU A 158 14.16 -5.87 -0.76
CA LEU A 158 14.96 -6.77 0.12
C LEU A 158 16.18 -6.19 0.85
N CYS A 159 16.64 -5.01 0.48
CA CYS A 159 17.61 -4.18 1.16
C CYS A 159 17.15 -3.83 2.59
N GLY A 160 17.26 -4.80 3.52
CA GLY A 160 17.34 -4.56 4.95
C GLY A 160 16.58 -5.51 5.88
N ARG A 161 16.22 -6.72 5.42
CA ARG A 161 16.00 -7.86 6.33
C ARG A 161 17.34 -8.37 6.86
N GLN A 162 17.42 -8.66 8.16
CA GLN A 162 18.68 -8.95 8.87
C GLN A 162 19.02 -10.44 8.95
N SER A 163 18.10 -11.33 8.56
CA SER A 163 18.36 -12.77 8.48
C SER A 163 17.61 -13.44 7.32
N LEU A 164 18.11 -14.61 6.91
CA LEU A 164 17.43 -15.50 5.95
C LEU A 164 16.08 -16.00 6.48
N ASP A 165 15.89 -16.04 7.81
CA ASP A 165 14.63 -16.48 8.42
C ASP A 165 13.53 -15.42 8.32
N GLU A 166 13.88 -14.13 8.32
CA GLU A 166 12.94 -13.02 8.06
C GLU A 166 12.48 -12.99 6.59
N VAL A 167 13.23 -13.63 5.69
CA VAL A 167 12.81 -13.82 4.28
C VAL A 167 11.58 -14.74 4.25
N HIS A 168 11.55 -15.78 5.08
CA HIS A 168 10.42 -16.69 5.20
C HIS A 168 9.39 -16.18 6.22
N GLN A 169 8.70 -15.08 5.92
CA GLN A 169 7.48 -14.77 6.66
C GLN A 169 6.42 -15.83 6.35
N ASN A 170 5.99 -16.55 7.38
CA ASN A 170 4.88 -17.48 7.28
C ASN A 170 3.58 -16.67 7.18
N GLY A 171 2.96 -16.68 6.00
CA GLY A 171 1.64 -16.06 5.81
C GLY A 171 0.55 -16.80 6.58
N CYS A 172 -0.48 -16.06 6.99
CA CYS A 172 -1.64 -16.65 7.69
C CYS A 172 -2.59 -17.42 6.76
N TYR A 173 -2.41 -17.30 5.44
CA TYR A 173 -3.22 -17.96 4.43
C TYR A 173 -2.40 -19.02 3.71
N PRO A 174 -2.54 -20.32 4.07
CA PRO A 174 -1.86 -21.37 3.35
C PRO A 174 -2.38 -21.47 1.92
N ILE A 175 -1.47 -21.54 0.95
CA ILE A 175 -1.80 -21.86 -0.44
C ILE A 175 -1.92 -23.38 -0.51
N ASP A 176 -3.15 -23.89 -0.61
CA ASP A 176 -3.40 -25.33 -0.66
C ASP A 176 -2.98 -25.92 -2.02
N GLU A 177 -1.92 -26.73 -2.00
CA GLU A 177 -1.45 -27.50 -3.16
C GLU A 177 -2.50 -28.51 -3.67
N ARG A 178 -3.50 -28.85 -2.84
CA ARG A 178 -4.64 -29.70 -3.23
C ARG A 178 -5.80 -28.92 -3.81
N SER A 179 -5.70 -27.59 -3.89
CA SER A 179 -6.76 -26.78 -4.49
C SER A 179 -6.97 -27.16 -5.96
N ASN A 180 -8.23 -27.17 -6.40
CA ASN A 180 -8.58 -27.36 -7.81
C ASN A 180 -8.38 -26.08 -8.64
N PHE A 181 -7.53 -25.15 -8.18
CA PHE A 181 -7.28 -23.90 -8.87
C PHE A 181 -6.69 -24.18 -10.25
N ARG A 182 -7.41 -23.79 -11.30
CA ARG A 182 -7.00 -23.97 -12.69
C ARG A 182 -7.40 -22.76 -13.50
N LEU A 183 -6.49 -22.33 -14.36
CA LEU A 183 -6.73 -21.31 -15.37
C LEU A 183 -6.18 -21.84 -16.69
N ASP A 184 -6.92 -21.65 -17.77
CA ASP A 184 -6.49 -22.06 -19.10
C ASP A 184 -5.44 -21.09 -19.65
N GLU A 185 -4.55 -21.62 -20.49
CA GLU A 185 -3.45 -20.84 -21.10
C GLU A 185 -3.93 -19.58 -21.82
N PRO A 186 -4.98 -19.60 -22.68
CA PRO A 186 -5.48 -18.39 -23.33
C PRO A 186 -5.87 -17.29 -22.35
N THR A 187 -6.51 -17.65 -21.24
CA THR A 187 -6.86 -16.69 -20.19
C THR A 187 -5.61 -16.10 -19.56
N VAL A 188 -4.64 -16.93 -19.14
CA VAL A 188 -3.37 -16.45 -18.53
C VAL A 188 -2.65 -15.48 -19.47
N MET A 189 -2.54 -15.82 -20.75
CA MET A 189 -1.85 -15.00 -21.76
C MET A 189 -2.58 -13.68 -22.05
N GLY A 190 -3.89 -13.61 -21.85
CA GLY A 190 -4.69 -12.40 -22.03
C GLY A 190 -4.73 -11.45 -20.82
N LEU A 191 -4.32 -11.90 -19.62
CA LEU A 191 -4.35 -11.08 -18.40
C LEU A 191 -3.48 -9.81 -18.47
N PRO A 192 -2.25 -9.84 -19.03
CA PRO A 192 -1.46 -8.63 -19.26
C PRO A 192 -2.19 -7.56 -20.07
N ASP A 193 -2.88 -7.97 -21.14
CA ASP A 193 -3.60 -7.05 -22.02
C ASP A 193 -4.80 -6.44 -21.26
N GLN A 194 -5.57 -7.27 -20.55
CA GLN A 194 -6.66 -6.80 -19.68
C GLN A 194 -6.19 -5.80 -18.61
N LEU A 195 -5.02 -6.05 -17.99
CA LEU A 195 -4.43 -5.10 -17.05
C LEU A 195 -4.13 -3.77 -17.76
N SER A 196 -3.50 -3.82 -18.93
CA SER A 196 -3.07 -2.63 -19.67
C SER A 196 -4.23 -1.73 -20.11
N GLU A 197 -5.38 -2.33 -20.46
CA GLU A 197 -6.60 -1.61 -20.88
C GLU A 197 -7.14 -0.69 -19.78
N ASP A 198 -6.97 -1.08 -18.51
CA ASP A 198 -7.47 -0.34 -17.35
C ASP A 198 -6.42 0.59 -16.69
N GLN A 199 -5.18 0.61 -17.20
CA GLN A 199 -4.11 1.51 -16.73
C GLN A 199 -4.21 2.93 -17.32
N LYS A 200 -5.23 3.68 -16.88
CA LYS A 200 -5.60 4.99 -17.43
C LYS A 200 -4.56 6.08 -17.24
N VAL A 201 -3.79 6.04 -16.15
CA VAL A 201 -2.75 7.03 -15.88
C VAL A 201 -1.49 6.72 -16.67
N PHE A 202 -1.06 5.46 -16.67
CA PHE A 202 0.05 4.98 -17.51
C PHE A 202 -0.19 5.28 -18.99
N ALA A 203 -1.39 5.06 -19.52
CA ALA A 203 -1.73 5.37 -20.91
C ALA A 203 -1.47 6.85 -21.28
N LYS A 204 -1.49 7.76 -20.30
CA LYS A 204 -1.24 9.19 -20.49
C LYS A 204 0.20 9.62 -20.18
N THR A 205 0.86 8.94 -19.25
CA THR A 205 2.14 9.38 -18.69
C THR A 205 3.32 8.47 -19.03
N GLY A 206 3.06 7.20 -19.33
CA GLY A 206 4.06 6.13 -19.48
C GLY A 206 4.88 5.83 -18.22
N GLY A 207 4.56 6.45 -17.08
CA GLY A 207 5.45 6.54 -15.92
C GLY A 207 5.03 5.74 -14.69
N LEU A 208 3.99 4.91 -14.78
CA LEU A 208 3.46 4.14 -13.66
C LEU A 208 3.53 2.63 -13.90
N HIS A 209 3.62 1.87 -12.80
CA HIS A 209 3.30 0.46 -12.77
C HIS A 209 1.80 0.26 -12.46
N GLY A 210 1.22 -0.80 -13.01
CA GLY A 210 -0.10 -1.32 -12.68
C GLY A 210 -0.02 -2.70 -12.00
N ALA A 211 -0.97 -2.94 -11.09
CA ALA A 211 -1.33 -4.26 -10.59
C ALA A 211 -2.85 -4.43 -10.63
N GLY A 212 -3.32 -5.66 -10.85
CA GLY A 212 -4.74 -5.98 -10.91
C GLY A 212 -5.08 -7.31 -10.26
N LEU A 213 -6.32 -7.44 -9.79
CA LEU A 213 -6.84 -8.67 -9.19
C LEU A 213 -7.91 -9.27 -10.08
N TYR A 214 -7.60 -10.40 -10.70
CA TYR A 214 -8.52 -11.14 -11.55
C TYR A 214 -9.22 -12.23 -10.74
N ASP A 215 -10.52 -12.38 -10.94
CA ASP A 215 -11.34 -13.41 -10.31
C ASP A 215 -11.62 -14.55 -11.29
N VAL A 216 -11.22 -15.77 -10.89
CA VAL A 216 -11.28 -16.95 -11.76
C VAL A 216 -12.70 -17.42 -11.99
N GLU A 217 -13.59 -17.27 -11.00
CA GLU A 217 -14.97 -17.73 -11.08
C GLU A 217 -15.81 -16.85 -12.04
N THR A 218 -15.70 -15.54 -11.90
CA THR A 218 -16.45 -14.56 -12.71
C THR A 218 -15.77 -14.23 -14.03
N GLY A 219 -14.47 -14.51 -14.15
CA GLY A 219 -13.67 -14.21 -15.33
C GLY A 219 -13.40 -12.72 -15.54
N ARG A 220 -13.27 -11.95 -14.45
CA ARG A 220 -13.19 -10.47 -14.51
C ARG A 220 -12.03 -9.92 -13.70
N MET A 221 -11.46 -8.83 -14.21
CA MET A 221 -10.59 -7.96 -13.42
C MET A 221 -11.45 -7.19 -12.40
N LEU A 222 -11.30 -7.51 -11.12
CA LEU A 222 -12.07 -6.89 -10.03
C LEU A 222 -11.58 -5.46 -9.75
N VAL A 223 -10.26 -5.27 -9.81
CA VAL A 223 -9.64 -3.98 -9.53
C VAL A 223 -8.31 -3.86 -10.28
N VAL A 224 -7.99 -2.64 -10.72
CA VAL A 224 -6.65 -2.23 -11.17
C VAL A 224 -6.21 -1.01 -10.37
N ARG A 225 -4.95 -1.02 -9.94
CA ARG A 225 -4.32 0.09 -9.21
C ARG A 225 -2.98 0.42 -9.84
N GLU A 226 -2.72 1.72 -9.93
CA GLU A 226 -1.49 2.26 -10.50
C GLU A 226 -0.68 2.99 -9.43
N ASP A 227 0.64 2.89 -9.54
CA ASP A 227 1.57 3.63 -8.70
C ASP A 227 2.93 3.77 -9.39
N VAL A 228 3.72 4.79 -9.01
CA VAL A 228 5.09 4.94 -9.50
C VAL A 228 5.96 3.76 -9.06
N GLY A 229 5.67 3.18 -7.89
CA GLY A 229 6.30 1.97 -7.38
C GLY A 229 5.47 0.71 -7.64
N ARG A 230 6.07 -0.31 -8.24
CA ARG A 230 5.40 -1.63 -8.46
C ARG A 230 4.89 -2.29 -7.17
N HIS A 231 5.61 -2.15 -6.07
CA HIS A 231 5.21 -2.73 -4.78
C HIS A 231 3.97 -2.01 -4.23
N ASN A 232 3.96 -0.68 -4.30
CA ASN A 232 2.80 0.13 -3.91
C ASN A 232 1.57 -0.19 -4.77
N ALA A 233 1.74 -0.45 -6.06
CA ALA A 233 0.63 -0.86 -6.93
C ALA A 233 -0.01 -2.17 -6.44
N VAL A 234 0.82 -3.17 -6.08
CA VAL A 234 0.35 -4.42 -5.47
C VAL A 234 -0.28 -4.17 -4.10
N ASP A 235 0.37 -3.40 -3.22
CA ASP A 235 -0.18 -3.09 -1.89
C ASP A 235 -1.54 -2.40 -2.00
N LYS A 236 -1.73 -1.47 -2.96
CA LYS A 236 -3.05 -0.87 -3.22
C LYS A 236 -4.12 -1.90 -3.61
N VAL A 237 -3.76 -2.92 -4.40
CA VAL A 237 -4.69 -4.02 -4.76
C VAL A 237 -5.03 -4.86 -3.53
N LEU A 238 -4.02 -5.29 -2.78
CA LEU A 238 -4.20 -6.15 -1.61
C LEU A 238 -4.98 -5.45 -0.50
N GLY A 239 -4.67 -4.18 -0.23
CA GLY A 239 -5.40 -3.39 0.75
C GLY A 239 -6.83 -3.10 0.32
N TRP A 240 -7.10 -2.86 -0.96
CA TRP A 240 -8.47 -2.80 -1.46
C TRP A 240 -9.20 -4.12 -1.20
N ALA A 241 -8.58 -5.25 -1.53
CA ALA A 241 -9.20 -6.56 -1.33
C ALA A 241 -9.50 -6.87 0.14
N LEU A 242 -8.62 -6.47 1.07
CA LEU A 242 -8.86 -6.55 2.51
C LEU A 242 -10.04 -5.66 2.93
N MET A 243 -10.09 -4.42 2.45
CA MET A 243 -11.16 -3.46 2.77
C MET A 243 -12.54 -3.92 2.26
N GLU A 244 -12.58 -4.63 1.13
CA GLU A 244 -13.79 -5.25 0.58
C GLU A 244 -14.14 -6.61 1.21
N GLY A 245 -13.34 -7.10 2.17
CA GLY A 245 -13.59 -8.39 2.83
C GLY A 245 -13.39 -9.61 1.93
N LEU A 246 -12.48 -9.53 0.96
CA LEU A 246 -12.26 -10.59 -0.04
C LEU A 246 -11.21 -11.64 0.37
N LEU A 247 -10.49 -11.44 1.49
CA LEU A 247 -9.44 -12.36 1.93
C LEU A 247 -10.03 -13.66 2.53
N PRO A 248 -9.40 -14.83 2.30
CA PRO A 248 -8.21 -15.05 1.48
C PRO A 248 -8.49 -15.02 -0.03
N LEU A 249 -7.48 -14.66 -0.83
CA LEU A 249 -7.60 -14.53 -2.29
C LEU A 249 -7.42 -15.85 -3.06
N SER A 250 -7.85 -16.98 -2.48
CA SER A 250 -7.59 -18.34 -2.99
C SER A 250 -8.19 -18.65 -4.35
N GLY A 251 -9.17 -17.87 -4.82
CA GLY A 251 -9.80 -17.97 -6.15
C GLY A 251 -9.39 -16.86 -7.12
N LYS A 252 -8.30 -16.14 -6.84
CA LYS A 252 -7.89 -14.95 -7.57
C LYS A 252 -6.50 -15.10 -8.19
N VAL A 253 -6.23 -14.31 -9.22
CA VAL A 253 -4.90 -14.14 -9.82
C VAL A 253 -4.46 -12.70 -9.59
N LEU A 254 -3.27 -12.49 -9.05
CA LEU A 254 -2.65 -11.17 -9.03
C LEU A 254 -1.88 -10.98 -10.33
N VAL A 255 -2.12 -9.87 -11.03
CA VAL A 255 -1.46 -9.53 -12.29
C VAL A 255 -0.63 -8.27 -12.08
N THR A 256 0.63 -8.25 -12.52
CA THR A 256 1.51 -7.09 -12.40
C THR A 256 2.19 -6.73 -13.73
N SER A 257 2.26 -5.43 -14.00
CA SER A 257 3.00 -4.86 -15.14
C SER A 257 4.53 -4.95 -14.99
N SER A 258 5.04 -5.40 -13.84
CA SER A 258 6.48 -5.47 -13.55
C SER A 258 7.07 -6.87 -13.75
N ARG A 259 8.33 -7.02 -13.37
CA ARG A 259 8.97 -8.33 -13.10
C ARG A 259 8.32 -8.98 -11.85
N ALA A 260 8.44 -10.29 -11.73
CA ALA A 260 8.15 -11.01 -10.49
C ALA A 260 9.41 -11.06 -9.61
N SER A 261 9.52 -10.15 -8.64
CA SER A 261 10.54 -10.22 -7.59
C SER A 261 10.04 -11.06 -6.41
N PHE A 262 10.96 -11.61 -5.62
CA PHE A 262 10.66 -12.34 -4.39
C PHE A 262 9.61 -11.65 -3.52
N GLU A 263 9.75 -10.35 -3.29
CA GLU A 263 8.79 -9.61 -2.45
C GLU A 263 7.40 -9.51 -3.07
N LEU A 264 7.28 -9.43 -4.40
CA LEU A 264 5.94 -9.42 -5.01
C LEU A 264 5.26 -10.78 -4.87
N VAL A 265 6.04 -11.87 -4.98
CA VAL A 265 5.55 -13.23 -4.70
C VAL A 265 5.14 -13.35 -3.22
N GLN A 266 5.97 -12.86 -2.31
CA GLN A 266 5.67 -12.86 -0.88
C GLN A 266 4.40 -12.07 -0.57
N LYS A 267 4.25 -10.82 -1.08
CA LYS A 267 3.06 -10.01 -0.86
C LYS A 267 1.80 -10.72 -1.38
N ALA A 268 1.88 -11.38 -2.53
CA ALA A 268 0.79 -12.21 -3.06
C ALA A 268 0.44 -13.37 -2.11
N ALA A 269 1.46 -14.10 -1.64
CA ALA A 269 1.29 -15.22 -0.71
C ALA A 269 0.71 -14.77 0.65
N MET A 270 1.12 -13.61 1.17
CA MET A 270 0.59 -13.01 2.40
C MET A 270 -0.91 -12.73 2.33
N ALA A 271 -1.48 -12.57 1.13
CA ALA A 271 -2.91 -12.40 0.90
C ALA A 271 -3.63 -13.70 0.45
N GLY A 272 -2.91 -14.82 0.39
CA GLY A 272 -3.44 -16.12 -0.03
C GLY A 272 -3.70 -16.22 -1.54
N VAL A 273 -2.99 -15.44 -2.37
CA VAL A 273 -3.10 -15.51 -3.83
C VAL A 273 -2.32 -16.72 -4.35
N PRO A 274 -2.96 -17.68 -5.03
CA PRO A 274 -2.30 -18.89 -5.54
C PRO A 274 -1.48 -18.68 -6.82
N MET A 275 -1.73 -17.60 -7.57
CA MET A 275 -1.06 -17.35 -8.86
C MET A 275 -0.74 -15.86 -9.05
N LEU A 276 0.52 -15.58 -9.37
CA LEU A 276 1.01 -14.27 -9.79
C LEU A 276 1.39 -14.32 -11.28
N VAL A 277 0.80 -13.45 -12.08
CA VAL A 277 1.15 -13.24 -13.49
C VAL A 277 1.92 -11.91 -13.60
N ALA A 278 3.13 -11.97 -14.12
CA ALA A 278 3.98 -10.81 -14.32
C ALA A 278 4.26 -10.60 -15.82
N VAL A 279 4.21 -9.35 -16.28
CA VAL A 279 4.54 -8.99 -17.67
C VAL A 279 6.01 -9.27 -18.00
N SER A 280 6.89 -9.24 -17.01
CA SER A 280 8.33 -9.46 -17.19
C SER A 280 8.88 -10.60 -16.34
N ALA A 281 10.11 -11.01 -16.62
CA ALA A 281 10.74 -12.21 -16.08
C ALA A 281 10.80 -12.24 -14.52
N PRO A 282 10.72 -13.44 -13.91
CA PRO A 282 10.99 -13.61 -12.50
C PRO A 282 12.48 -13.48 -12.16
N SER A 283 12.78 -13.15 -10.90
CA SER A 283 14.13 -13.31 -10.33
C SER A 283 14.35 -14.73 -9.81
N SER A 284 15.61 -15.18 -9.67
CA SER A 284 15.90 -16.53 -9.17
C SER A 284 15.47 -16.82 -7.73
N LEU A 285 15.19 -15.77 -6.94
CA LEU A 285 14.70 -15.90 -5.56
C LEU A 285 13.16 -15.86 -5.50
N ALA A 286 12.49 -15.43 -6.57
CA ALA A 286 11.03 -15.38 -6.65
C ALA A 286 10.47 -16.80 -6.82
#